data_AF-A0A2E1EIX9-F1
#
_entry.id   AF-A0A2E1EIX9-F1
#
_cell.length_a   1.000
_cell.length_b   1.000
_cell.length_c   1.000
_cell.angle_alpha   90.00
_cell.angle_beta   90.00
_cell.angle_gamma   90.00
#
_symmetry.space_group_name_H-M   'P 1'
#
loop_
_entity.id
_entity.type
_entity.pdbx_description
1 polymer ?
#
loop_
_entity_poly.entity_id
_entity_poly.type
_entity_poly.pdbx_seq_one_letter_code
_entity_poly.pdbx_strand_id
1 'polypeptide(L)'
;MQELLAPWYAQIKFLHVVFVGIWAFSTAVAYQNYVIPAFRRALANPEDAAAIDHRNRMIEAFDRGVILEHVAFPGILVTGLLMLWLGGWSPSESWWLMAKLGLVVLVFIPMEAVDYRISHFSKPKRQMRLDGETERLEAAVTFHWKFLRVSTFFVVTAIPAAIYLAVVKPV
;
A
#
# COMPACT_ATOMS: atom_id res chain seq x y z
N MET A 1 -28.87 7.60 12.47
CA MET A 1 -27.86 7.16 11.48
C MET A 1 -27.48 5.69 11.63
N GLN A 2 -27.20 5.19 12.83
CA GLN A 2 -26.81 3.78 13.04
C GLN A 2 -27.91 2.82 12.56
N GLU A 3 -29.15 3.04 12.98
CA GLU A 3 -30.32 2.24 12.57
C GLU A 3 -30.58 2.27 11.06
N LEU A 4 -30.24 3.37 10.39
CA LEU A 4 -30.39 3.51 8.93
C LEU A 4 -29.38 2.64 8.17
N LEU A 5 -28.16 2.50 8.72
CA LEU A 5 -27.05 1.81 8.07
C LEU A 5 -26.89 0.35 8.53
N ALA A 6 -27.45 -0.03 9.67
CA ALA A 6 -27.41 -1.40 10.20
C ALA A 6 -27.88 -2.47 9.17
N PRO A 7 -28.96 -2.26 8.40
CA PRO A 7 -29.40 -3.22 7.38
C PRO A 7 -28.38 -3.46 6.27
N TRP A 8 -27.44 -2.52 6.07
CA TRP A 8 -26.43 -2.56 5.01
C TRP A 8 -25.09 -3.14 5.47
N TYR A 9 -25.02 -3.65 6.70
CA TYR A 9 -23.76 -4.12 7.30
C TYR A 9 -23.04 -5.18 6.43
N ALA A 10 -23.79 -6.11 5.82
CA ALA A 10 -23.24 -7.14 4.95
C ALA A 10 -22.63 -6.55 3.67
N GLN A 11 -23.29 -5.56 3.08
CA GLN A 11 -22.84 -4.85 1.88
C GLN A 11 -21.60 -4.01 2.19
N ILE A 12 -21.57 -3.33 3.33
CA ILE A 12 -20.40 -2.58 3.80
C ILE A 12 -19.22 -3.54 3.99
N LYS A 13 -19.44 -4.70 4.62
CA LYS A 13 -18.41 -5.74 4.79
C LYS A 13 -17.91 -6.28 3.45
N PHE A 14 -18.81 -6.50 2.48
CA PHE A 14 -18.42 -6.93 1.14
C PHE A 14 -17.50 -5.89 0.48
N LEU A 15 -17.89 -4.61 0.50
CA LEU A 15 -17.06 -3.52 -0.03
C LEU A 15 -15.71 -3.43 0.69
N HIS A 16 -15.70 -3.58 2.02
CA HIS A 16 -14.46 -3.61 2.79
C HIS A 16 -13.50 -4.70 2.30
N VAL A 17 -14.00 -5.92 2.10
CA VAL A 17 -13.17 -7.04 1.61
C VAL A 17 -12.67 -6.79 0.18
N VAL A 18 -13.49 -6.20 -0.69
CA VAL A 18 -13.06 -5.81 -2.04
C VAL A 18 -11.93 -4.77 -1.98
N PHE A 19 -12.07 -3.72 -1.17
CA PHE A 19 -11.00 -2.72 -1.00
C PHE A 19 -9.73 -3.33 -0.42
N VAL A 20 -9.84 -4.21 0.58
CA VAL A 20 -8.70 -4.97 1.12
C VAL A 20 -8.00 -5.78 0.03
N GLY A 21 -8.75 -6.45 -0.84
CA GLY A 21 -8.18 -7.21 -1.97
C GLY A 21 -7.45 -6.33 -2.97
N ILE A 22 -8.04 -5.19 -3.37
CA ILE A 22 -7.40 -4.24 -4.29
C ILE A 22 -6.09 -3.71 -3.68
N TRP A 23 -6.16 -3.23 -2.43
CA TRP A 23 -5.02 -2.68 -1.72
C TRP A 23 -3.90 -3.71 -1.53
N ALA A 24 -4.24 -4.92 -1.06
CA ALA A 24 -3.24 -5.93 -0.72
C ALA A 24 -2.49 -6.52 -1.93
N PHE A 25 -3.11 -6.53 -3.12
CA PHE A 25 -2.61 -7.31 -4.25
C PHE A 25 -2.36 -6.53 -5.54
N SER A 26 -2.87 -5.29 -5.69
CA SER A 26 -2.79 -4.55 -6.96
C SER A 26 -1.36 -4.25 -7.42
N THR A 27 -0.42 -4.04 -6.48
CA THR A 27 0.96 -3.67 -6.76
C THR A 27 1.94 -4.85 -6.69
N ALA A 28 1.57 -5.97 -6.06
CA ALA A 28 2.45 -7.10 -5.80
C ALA A 28 3.06 -7.72 -7.09
N VAL A 29 2.23 -7.95 -8.11
CA VAL A 29 2.67 -8.52 -9.38
C VAL A 29 3.61 -7.57 -10.13
N ALA A 30 3.26 -6.28 -10.15
CA ALA A 30 4.07 -5.24 -10.79
C ALA A 30 5.45 -5.11 -10.11
N TYR A 31 5.46 -5.08 -8.78
CA TYR A 31 6.67 -4.99 -7.99
C TYR A 31 7.59 -6.20 -8.23
N GLN A 32 7.06 -7.42 -8.08
CA GLN A 32 7.85 -8.65 -8.15
C GLN A 32 8.43 -8.90 -9.55
N ASN A 33 7.65 -8.67 -10.60
CA ASN A 33 8.01 -9.09 -11.96
C ASN A 33 8.63 -7.99 -12.82
N TYR A 34 8.47 -6.72 -12.45
CA TYR A 34 8.98 -5.59 -13.25
C TYR A 34 9.93 -4.71 -12.46
N VAL A 35 9.56 -4.27 -11.26
CA VAL A 35 10.39 -3.35 -10.46
C VAL A 35 11.65 -4.07 -9.96
N ILE A 36 11.52 -5.18 -9.24
CA ILE A 36 12.68 -5.89 -8.68
C ILE A 36 13.70 -6.27 -9.77
N PRO A 37 13.32 -6.89 -10.90
CA PRO A 37 14.29 -7.25 -11.93
C PRO A 37 14.99 -6.05 -12.55
N ALA A 38 14.26 -4.95 -12.80
CA ALA A 38 14.84 -3.74 -13.38
C ALA A 38 15.85 -3.09 -12.43
N PHE A 39 15.55 -3.01 -11.14
CA PHE A 39 16.49 -2.52 -10.12
C PHE A 39 17.71 -3.43 -9.99
N ARG A 40 17.53 -4.75 -9.94
CA ARG A 40 18.67 -5.69 -9.88
C ARG A 40 19.59 -5.54 -11.08
N ARG A 41 19.03 -5.41 -12.29
CA ARG A 41 19.81 -5.23 -13.52
C ARG A 41 20.61 -3.93 -13.48
N ALA A 42 19.99 -2.82 -13.10
CA ALA A 42 20.65 -1.51 -13.01
C ALA A 42 21.74 -1.49 -11.92
N LEU A 43 21.50 -2.13 -10.77
CA LEU A 43 22.50 -2.22 -9.70
C LEU A 43 23.69 -3.10 -10.07
N ALA A 44 23.49 -4.14 -10.87
CA ALA A 44 24.56 -5.00 -11.35
C ALA A 44 25.39 -4.35 -12.48
N ASN A 45 24.82 -3.35 -13.19
CA ASN A 45 25.45 -2.68 -14.34
C ASN A 45 25.29 -1.16 -14.21
N PRO A 46 26.01 -0.51 -13.28
CA PRO A 46 25.79 0.91 -12.96
C PRO A 46 26.17 1.87 -14.10
N GLU A 47 27.02 1.45 -15.03
CA GLU A 47 27.42 2.25 -16.21
C GLU A 47 26.50 1.99 -17.43
N ASP A 48 25.57 1.04 -17.35
CA ASP A 48 24.64 0.73 -18.43
C ASP A 48 23.46 1.71 -18.43
N ALA A 49 23.55 2.73 -19.29
CA ALA A 49 22.52 3.74 -19.47
C ALA A 49 21.15 3.14 -19.81
N ALA A 50 21.10 2.03 -20.57
CA ALA A 50 19.84 1.38 -20.93
C ALA A 50 19.22 0.65 -19.74
N ALA A 51 20.03 0.06 -18.85
CA ALA A 51 19.56 -0.54 -17.61
C ALA A 51 18.98 0.51 -16.64
N ILE A 52 19.66 1.64 -16.48
CA ILE A 52 19.20 2.76 -15.64
C ILE A 52 17.87 3.33 -16.17
N ASP A 53 17.80 3.57 -17.48
CA ASP A 53 16.61 4.09 -18.13
C ASP A 53 15.42 3.11 -18.04
N HIS A 54 15.67 1.80 -18.18
CA HIS A 54 14.65 0.78 -17.95
C HIS A 54 14.15 0.78 -16.49
N ARG A 55 15.05 0.84 -15.49
CA ARG A 55 14.68 0.97 -14.07
C ARG A 55 13.79 2.19 -13.82
N ASN A 56 14.16 3.34 -14.38
CA ASN A 56 13.39 4.58 -14.23
C ASN A 56 11.98 4.43 -14.82
N ARG A 57 11.85 3.83 -16.02
CA ARG A 57 10.53 3.56 -16.60
C ARG A 57 9.69 2.59 -15.80
N MET A 58 10.29 1.54 -15.22
CA MET A 58 9.55 0.55 -14.43
C MET A 58 9.01 1.16 -13.14
N ILE A 59 9.80 1.99 -12.43
CA ILE A 59 9.30 2.66 -11.23
C ILE A 59 8.27 3.75 -11.58
N GLU A 60 8.43 4.47 -12.69
CA GLU A 60 7.41 5.41 -13.18
C GLU A 60 6.09 4.69 -13.54
N ALA A 61 6.17 3.46 -14.07
CA ALA A 61 4.99 2.65 -14.37
C ALA A 61 4.33 2.11 -13.11
N PHE A 62 5.14 1.68 -12.13
CA PHE A 62 4.67 1.26 -10.82
C PHE A 62 3.90 2.38 -10.11
N ASP A 63 4.46 3.60 -10.06
CA ASP A 63 3.79 4.79 -9.48
C ASP A 63 2.38 5.03 -10.08
N ARG A 64 2.17 4.72 -11.36
CA ARG A 64 0.84 4.85 -11.98
C ARG A 64 -0.15 3.79 -11.53
N GLY A 65 0.33 2.58 -11.20
CA GLY A 65 -0.51 1.48 -10.70
C GLY A 65 -0.91 1.67 -9.24
N VAL A 66 -0.04 2.28 -8.44
CA VAL A 66 -0.23 2.61 -7.02
C VAL A 66 -1.48 3.46 -6.75
N ILE A 67 -2.05 4.13 -7.76
CA ILE A 67 -3.32 4.83 -7.60
C ILE A 67 -4.46 3.91 -7.14
N LEU A 68 -4.44 2.63 -7.52
CA LEU A 68 -5.48 1.67 -7.13
C LEU A 68 -5.44 1.39 -5.63
N GLU A 69 -4.26 1.15 -5.05
CA GLU A 69 -4.11 0.97 -3.60
C GLU A 69 -4.42 2.26 -2.84
N HIS A 70 -4.03 3.43 -3.36
CA HIS A 70 -4.34 4.74 -2.75
C HIS A 70 -5.81 5.16 -2.88
N VAL A 71 -6.60 4.55 -3.75
CA VAL A 71 -8.06 4.71 -3.72
C VAL A 71 -8.68 3.69 -2.77
N ALA A 72 -8.15 2.47 -2.76
CA ALA A 72 -8.67 1.40 -1.94
C ALA A 72 -8.42 1.62 -0.43
N PHE A 73 -7.25 2.10 -0.02
CA PHE A 73 -6.89 2.24 1.39
C PHE A 73 -7.83 3.19 2.17
N PRO A 74 -8.17 4.40 1.67
CA PRO A 74 -9.21 5.22 2.30
C PRO A 74 -10.56 4.48 2.39
N GLY A 75 -10.92 3.71 1.36
CA GLY A 75 -12.10 2.85 1.36
C GLY A 75 -12.07 1.81 2.48
N ILE A 76 -10.92 1.18 2.74
CA ILE A 76 -10.71 0.25 3.86
C ILE A 76 -10.94 0.96 5.19
N LEU A 77 -10.35 2.15 5.39
CA LEU A 77 -10.48 2.90 6.65
C LEU A 77 -11.93 3.29 6.91
N VAL A 78 -12.61 3.86 5.91
CA VAL A 78 -14.02 4.28 6.05
C VAL A 78 -14.92 3.09 6.33
N THR A 79 -14.83 2.04 5.52
CA THR A 79 -15.69 0.85 5.70
C THR A 79 -15.36 0.09 6.99
N GLY A 80 -14.09 0.03 7.39
CA GLY A 80 -13.66 -0.61 8.64
C GLY A 80 -14.16 0.13 9.88
N LEU A 81 -14.05 1.46 9.91
CA LEU A 81 -14.59 2.29 10.98
C LEU A 81 -16.12 2.21 11.06
N LEU A 82 -16.81 2.20 9.91
CA LEU A 82 -18.26 2.00 9.87
C LEU A 82 -18.65 0.64 10.43
N MET A 83 -17.96 -0.44 10.07
CA MET A 83 -18.21 -1.76 10.63
C MET A 83 -17.96 -1.81 12.14
N LEU A 84 -16.89 -1.17 12.63
CA LEU A 84 -16.59 -1.08 14.05
C LEU A 84 -17.74 -0.41 14.82
N TRP A 85 -18.21 0.72 14.30
CA TRP A 85 -19.30 1.50 14.89
C TRP A 85 -20.64 0.75 14.84
N LEU A 86 -21.02 0.19 13.69
CA LEU A 86 -22.26 -0.55 13.52
C LEU A 86 -22.29 -1.85 14.33
N GLY A 87 -21.15 -2.52 14.46
CA GLY A 87 -21.00 -3.76 15.23
C GLY A 87 -20.95 -3.54 16.75
N GLY A 88 -20.80 -2.30 17.20
CA GLY A 88 -20.69 -1.95 18.62
C GLY A 88 -19.44 -2.54 19.28
N TRP A 89 -18.38 -2.82 18.53
CA TRP A 89 -17.18 -3.46 19.08
C TRP A 89 -16.26 -2.43 19.74
N SER A 90 -15.81 -2.72 20.96
CA SER A 90 -14.78 -1.92 21.63
C SER A 90 -13.42 -2.60 21.54
N PRO A 91 -12.34 -1.88 21.17
CA PRO A 91 -10.98 -2.40 21.24
C PRO A 91 -10.59 -2.82 22.67
N SER A 92 -11.07 -2.12 23.70
CA SER A 92 -10.72 -2.43 25.10
C SER A 92 -11.24 -3.79 25.58
N GLU A 93 -12.20 -4.37 24.86
CA GLU A 93 -12.90 -5.60 25.24
C GLU A 93 -12.39 -6.83 24.48
N SER A 94 -11.52 -6.65 23.49
CA SER A 94 -11.06 -7.76 22.63
C SER A 94 -9.61 -7.59 22.17
N TRP A 95 -8.74 -8.49 22.65
CA TRP A 95 -7.34 -8.58 22.21
C TRP A 95 -7.22 -8.70 20.69
N TRP A 96 -8.16 -9.41 20.06
CA TRP A 96 -8.22 -9.63 18.62
C TRP A 96 -8.38 -8.31 17.87
N LEU A 97 -9.33 -7.49 18.33
CA LEU A 97 -9.61 -6.19 17.73
C LEU A 97 -8.43 -5.23 17.99
N MET A 98 -7.84 -5.25 19.19
CA MET A 98 -6.63 -4.48 19.48
C MET A 98 -5.48 -4.86 18.55
N ALA A 99 -5.22 -6.15 18.34
CA ALA A 99 -4.16 -6.61 17.46
C ALA A 99 -4.41 -6.15 16.02
N LYS A 100 -5.65 -6.28 15.52
CA LYS A 100 -6.02 -5.85 14.17
C LYS A 100 -5.87 -4.34 13.99
N LEU A 101 -6.34 -3.54 14.95
CA LEU A 101 -6.18 -2.08 14.91
C LEU A 101 -4.71 -1.67 15.11
N GLY A 102 -3.94 -2.42 15.89
CA GLY A 102 -2.50 -2.24 16.04
C GLY A 102 -1.78 -2.37 14.71
N LEU A 103 -2.10 -3.38 13.90
CA LEU A 103 -1.56 -3.50 12.53
C LEU A 103 -1.94 -2.29 11.67
N VAL A 104 -3.20 -1.85 11.72
CA VAL A 104 -3.66 -0.69 10.93
C VAL A 104 -2.91 0.58 11.33
N VAL A 105 -2.86 0.90 12.62
CA VAL A 105 -2.32 2.18 13.12
C VAL A 105 -0.79 2.22 13.12
N LEU A 106 -0.13 1.10 13.43
CA LEU A 106 1.32 1.08 13.60
C LEU A 106 2.07 0.65 12.33
N VAL A 107 1.41 -0.07 11.42
CA VAL A 107 2.05 -0.59 10.20
C VAL A 107 1.45 0.02 8.95
N PHE A 108 0.15 -0.18 8.71
CA PHE A 108 -0.45 0.20 7.43
C PHE A 108 -0.54 1.71 7.25
N ILE A 109 -1.09 2.46 8.22
CA ILE A 109 -1.21 3.93 8.10
C ILE A 109 0.16 4.61 7.90
N PRO A 110 1.21 4.31 8.69
CA PRO A 110 2.51 4.96 8.48
C PRO A 110 3.15 4.58 7.14
N MET A 111 3.03 3.32 6.73
CA MET A 111 3.53 2.86 5.43
C MET A 111 2.85 3.61 4.28
N GLU A 112 1.51 3.66 4.29
CA GLU A 112 0.71 4.36 3.28
C GLU A 112 1.00 5.85 3.28
N ALA A 113 1.13 6.49 4.45
CA ALA A 113 1.46 7.91 4.52
C ALA A 113 2.78 8.24 3.81
N VAL A 114 3.78 7.36 3.92
CA VAL A 114 5.05 7.48 3.19
C VAL A 114 4.84 7.23 1.70
N ASP A 115 4.06 6.22 1.30
CA ASP A 115 3.78 5.94 -0.11
C ASP A 115 3.05 7.10 -0.80
N TYR A 116 1.99 7.64 -0.20
CA TYR A 116 1.30 8.84 -0.68
C TYR A 116 2.27 10.02 -0.82
N ARG A 117 3.21 10.20 0.12
CA ARG A 117 4.21 11.26 0.05
C ARG A 117 5.13 11.09 -1.16
N ILE A 118 5.54 9.87 -1.49
CA ILE A 118 6.40 9.54 -2.63
C ILE A 118 5.65 9.66 -3.96
N SER A 119 4.40 9.18 -4.00
CA SER A 119 3.65 8.94 -5.22
C SER A 119 2.77 10.12 -5.64
N HIS A 120 2.29 10.93 -4.69
CA HIS A 120 1.35 12.04 -4.97
C HIS A 120 1.83 13.42 -4.54
N PHE A 121 2.53 13.51 -3.40
CA PHE A 121 2.99 14.81 -2.88
C PHE A 121 4.43 15.16 -3.29
N SER A 122 5.10 14.29 -4.03
CA SER A 122 6.40 14.57 -4.64
C SER A 122 6.22 14.91 -6.11
N LYS A 123 7.19 15.64 -6.69
CA LYS A 123 7.20 15.86 -8.14
C LYS A 123 7.23 14.48 -8.85
N PRO A 124 6.38 14.23 -9.86
CA PRO A 124 6.37 12.96 -10.55
C PRO A 124 7.74 12.63 -11.16
N LYS A 125 8.21 11.39 -10.98
CA LYS A 125 9.54 10.94 -11.45
C LYS A 125 9.71 11.12 -12.96
N ARG A 126 8.63 10.88 -13.72
CA ARG A 126 8.56 11.15 -15.17
C ARG A 126 8.83 12.63 -15.49
N GLN A 127 8.26 13.55 -14.70
CA GLN A 127 8.48 14.98 -14.91
C GLN A 127 9.92 15.36 -14.57
N MET A 128 10.48 14.87 -13.46
CA MET A 128 11.90 15.08 -13.12
C MET A 128 12.83 14.62 -14.26
N ARG A 129 12.52 13.48 -14.90
CA ARG A 129 13.27 12.96 -16.04
C ARG A 129 13.16 13.86 -17.28
N LEU A 130 11.96 14.34 -17.60
CA LEU A 130 11.74 15.24 -18.74
C LEU A 130 12.42 16.60 -18.55
N ASP A 131 12.48 17.08 -17.31
CA ASP A 131 13.12 18.35 -16.96
C ASP A 131 14.65 18.23 -16.85
N GLY A 132 15.21 17.03 -17.02
CA GLY A 132 16.66 16.80 -16.93
C GLY A 132 17.23 16.85 -15.50
N GLU A 133 16.39 16.75 -14.47
CA GLU A 133 16.80 16.80 -13.06
C GLU A 133 17.41 15.46 -12.59
N THR A 134 18.54 15.08 -13.16
CA THR A 134 19.19 13.77 -12.96
C THR A 134 19.47 13.44 -11.50
N GLU A 135 20.08 14.35 -10.73
CA GLU A 135 20.42 14.11 -9.33
C GLU A 135 19.18 13.92 -8.44
N ARG A 136 18.17 14.77 -8.63
CA ARG A 136 16.91 14.68 -7.87
C ARG A 136 16.11 13.44 -8.23
N LEU A 137 16.10 13.08 -9.52
CA LEU A 137 15.50 11.84 -9.98
C LEU A 137 16.18 10.64 -9.31
N GLU A 138 17.52 10.59 -9.31
CA GLU A 138 18.26 9.48 -8.71
C GLU A 138 18.01 9.37 -7.20
N ALA A 139 18.01 10.50 -6.48
CA ALA A 139 17.68 10.54 -5.07
C ALA A 139 16.26 10.03 -4.79
N ALA A 140 15.28 10.48 -5.59
CA ALA A 140 13.89 10.05 -5.46
C ALA A 140 13.70 8.56 -5.76
N VAL A 141 14.33 8.05 -6.82
CA VAL A 141 14.29 6.63 -7.22
C VAL A 141 14.97 5.76 -6.15
N THR A 142 16.11 6.20 -5.62
CA THR A 142 16.83 5.48 -4.56
C THR A 142 16.05 5.45 -3.26
N PHE A 143 15.42 6.57 -2.88
CA PHE A 143 14.55 6.62 -1.71
C PHE A 143 13.34 5.68 -1.89
N HIS A 144 12.68 5.74 -3.06
CA HIS A 144 11.55 4.88 -3.35
C HIS A 144 11.94 3.39 -3.30
N TRP A 145 13.09 3.02 -3.85
CA TRP A 145 13.60 1.66 -3.77
C TRP A 145 13.86 1.17 -2.33
N LYS A 146 14.46 2.03 -1.49
CA LYS A 146 14.66 1.72 -0.07
C LYS A 146 13.33 1.51 0.64
N PHE A 147 12.37 2.41 0.40
CA PHE A 147 11.02 2.29 0.95
C PHE A 147 10.38 0.96 0.54
N LEU A 148 10.32 0.64 -0.75
CA LEU A 148 9.71 -0.61 -1.24
C LEU A 148 10.35 -1.85 -0.62
N ARG A 149 11.68 -1.88 -0.47
CA ARG A 149 12.37 -3.01 0.18
C ARG A 149 11.98 -3.18 1.64
N VAL A 150 11.89 -2.08 2.39
CA VAL A 150 11.52 -2.10 3.80
C VAL A 150 10.03 -2.44 3.96
N SER A 151 9.16 -1.80 3.19
CA SER A 151 7.71 -2.03 3.23
C SER A 151 7.36 -3.46 2.80
N THR A 152 8.09 -4.07 1.85
CA THR A 152 7.88 -5.47 1.45
C THR A 152 7.88 -6.43 2.63
N PHE A 153 8.80 -6.26 3.60
CA PHE A 153 8.84 -7.11 4.79
C PHE A 153 7.54 -7.01 5.60
N PHE A 154 7.06 -5.77 5.81
CA PHE A 154 5.80 -5.53 6.51
C PHE A 154 4.60 -6.04 5.72
N VAL A 155 4.54 -5.81 4.41
CA VAL A 155 3.47 -6.31 3.53
C VAL A 155 3.38 -7.84 3.62
N VAL A 156 4.50 -8.54 3.43
CA VAL A 156 4.55 -10.01 3.42
C VAL A 156 4.20 -10.63 4.78
N THR A 157 4.36 -9.92 5.89
CA THR A 157 4.07 -10.44 7.24
C THR A 157 2.73 -9.95 7.80
N ALA A 158 2.48 -8.64 7.74
CA ALA A 158 1.31 -8.00 8.31
C ALA A 158 0.02 -8.23 7.52
N ILE A 159 0.07 -8.34 6.18
CA ILE A 159 -1.14 -8.66 5.39
C ILE A 159 -1.65 -10.06 5.72
N PRO A 160 -0.83 -11.14 5.68
CA PRO A 160 -1.28 -12.45 6.12
C PRO A 160 -1.76 -12.48 7.58
N ALA A 161 -1.09 -11.75 8.48
CA ALA A 161 -1.54 -11.63 9.87
C ALA A 161 -2.93 -10.95 9.97
N ALA A 162 -3.18 -9.88 9.21
CA ALA A 162 -4.47 -9.20 9.18
C ALA A 162 -5.58 -10.08 8.60
N ILE A 163 -5.27 -10.89 7.57
CA ILE A 163 -6.19 -11.89 7.00
C ILE A 163 -6.48 -12.99 8.02
N TYR A 164 -5.44 -13.52 8.67
CA TYR A 164 -5.58 -14.53 9.72
C TYR A 164 -6.51 -14.01 10.82
N LEU A 165 -6.26 -12.81 11.34
CA LEU A 165 -7.14 -12.17 12.31
C LEU A 165 -8.56 -12.04 11.76
N ALA A 166 -8.77 -11.64 10.51
CA ALA A 166 -10.12 -11.60 9.94
C ALA A 166 -10.85 -12.96 9.95
N VAL A 167 -10.11 -14.07 9.81
CA VAL A 167 -10.65 -15.44 9.83
C VAL A 167 -10.88 -15.95 11.25
N VAL A 168 -9.91 -15.80 12.15
CA VAL A 168 -9.98 -16.31 13.54
C VAL A 168 -10.71 -15.38 14.50
N LYS A 169 -11.54 -14.48 13.96
CA LYS A 169 -12.36 -13.59 14.76
C LYS A 169 -13.16 -14.42 15.78
N PRO A 170 -13.09 -14.10 17.08
CA PRO A 170 -13.92 -14.75 18.09
C PRO A 170 -15.41 -14.62 17.75
N VAL A 171 -16.15 -15.71 17.94
CA VAL A 171 -17.62 -15.76 17.77
C VAL A 171 -18.29 -15.07 18.94
#